data_AF-A0A381XP63-F1
#
_entry.id   AF-A0A381XP63-F1
#
_cell.length_a   1.000
_cell.length_b   1.000
_cell.length_c   1.000
_cell.angle_alpha   90.00
_cell.angle_beta   90.00
_cell.angle_gamma   90.00
#
_symmetry.space_group_name_H-M   'P 1'
#
loop_
_entity.id
_entity.type
_entity.pdbx_description
1 polymer ?
#
loop_
_entity_poly.entity_id
_entity_poly.type
_entity_poly.pdbx_seq_one_letter_code
_entity_poly.pdbx_strand_id
1 'polypeptide(L)'
;MRIIRILALTGSFLIGNYPLLATISAQDKKGIEPDSSALHQTAKVAQARFEGSRNNLIIPQFARLSEACDEIIGRFCFRHEDWDEDPNWKVNEEPVPIQMARAELVGELAKVSAVIPGDSWVLGQLVYYLSEQENWRKAEELLDHCQTDAWLCTSLLGFLSHQQTDWVQAAQYFDLSMNQMPLQEAELFHSLEFLLDSESKELLNNSTEPESFKRIFWLLSDPLYLVAGNDRMTEQ
;
A
#
# COMPACT_ATOMS: atom_id res chain seq x y z
N MET A 1 15.62 -85.17 28.43
CA MET A 1 14.52 -84.55 29.25
C MET A 1 14.17 -83.23 28.58
N ARG A 2 12.92 -82.88 28.25
CA ARG A 2 11.59 -83.47 28.53
C ARG A 2 10.65 -83.24 27.32
N ILE A 3 9.81 -84.24 27.01
CA ILE A 3 8.40 -84.15 26.50
C ILE A 3 8.20 -83.50 25.10
N ILE A 4 7.66 -84.10 24.01
CA ILE A 4 6.64 -85.15 23.68
C ILE A 4 5.31 -84.57 23.13
N ARG A 5 4.81 -85.20 22.03
CA ARG A 5 3.46 -85.10 21.36
C ARG A 5 3.21 -83.86 20.47
N ILE A 6 2.45 -83.90 19.35
CA ILE A 6 1.83 -84.99 18.54
C ILE A 6 1.55 -84.53 17.07
N LEU A 7 1.09 -85.43 16.17
CA LEU A 7 0.58 -85.14 14.80
C LEU A 7 -0.84 -84.52 14.80
N ALA A 8 -1.20 -83.79 13.72
CA ALA A 8 -2.55 -83.81 13.15
C ALA A 8 -2.55 -83.52 11.62
N LEU A 9 -3.25 -84.34 10.83
CA LEU A 9 -3.61 -84.09 9.43
C LEU A 9 -5.07 -83.60 9.35
N THR A 10 -5.31 -82.46 8.70
CA THR A 10 -6.57 -82.03 8.05
C THR A 10 -6.22 -80.81 7.16
N GLY A 11 -6.83 -80.54 6.00
CA GLY A 11 -7.98 -81.19 5.36
C GLY A 11 -8.95 -80.14 4.79
N SER A 12 -8.80 -79.83 3.49
CA SER A 12 -9.79 -79.20 2.59
C SER A 12 -10.16 -77.71 2.69
N PHE A 13 -10.16 -77.08 1.50
CA PHE A 13 -11.08 -76.04 0.97
C PHE A 13 -11.55 -74.88 1.86
N LEU A 14 -11.19 -73.65 1.47
CA LEU A 14 -12.14 -72.52 1.37
C LEU A 14 -11.69 -71.49 0.30
N ILE A 15 -12.53 -71.33 -0.73
CA ILE A 15 -12.91 -70.10 -1.47
C ILE A 15 -11.82 -69.07 -1.78
N GLY A 16 -11.53 -68.89 -3.07
CA GLY A 16 -10.69 -67.81 -3.58
C GLY A 16 -11.34 -66.44 -3.37
N ASN A 17 -10.67 -65.58 -2.61
CA ASN A 17 -11.10 -64.21 -2.33
C ASN A 17 -10.28 -63.26 -3.22
N TYR A 18 -10.82 -62.86 -4.37
CA TYR A 18 -10.20 -61.83 -5.21
C TYR A 18 -10.39 -60.47 -4.53
N PRO A 19 -9.33 -59.75 -4.14
CA PRO A 19 -9.48 -58.36 -3.76
C PRO A 19 -9.88 -57.57 -5.02
N LEU A 20 -11.11 -57.05 -5.03
CA LEU A 20 -11.48 -55.96 -5.93
C LEU A 20 -10.53 -54.80 -5.65
N LEU A 21 -9.56 -54.60 -6.55
CA LEU A 21 -8.74 -53.41 -6.61
C LEU A 21 -9.67 -52.23 -6.94
N ALA A 22 -10.26 -51.65 -5.90
CA ALA A 22 -10.91 -50.37 -5.98
C ALA A 22 -9.84 -49.34 -6.36
N THR A 23 -9.76 -49.02 -7.65
CA THR A 23 -9.00 -47.87 -8.14
C THR A 23 -9.64 -46.63 -7.54
N ILE A 24 -9.11 -46.18 -6.40
CA ILE A 24 -9.36 -44.83 -5.89
C ILE A 24 -8.79 -43.91 -6.96
N SER A 25 -9.66 -43.43 -7.84
CA SER A 25 -9.32 -42.32 -8.72
C SER A 25 -9.00 -41.16 -7.80
N ALA A 26 -7.73 -40.77 -7.76
CA ALA A 26 -7.33 -39.53 -7.14
C ALA A 26 -8.02 -38.42 -7.95
N GLN A 27 -9.17 -37.94 -7.47
CA GLN A 27 -9.73 -36.70 -7.94
C GLN A 27 -8.72 -35.62 -7.58
N ASP A 28 -7.96 -35.24 -8.60
CA ASP A 28 -7.14 -34.06 -8.60
C ASP A 28 -8.09 -32.88 -8.34
N LYS A 29 -8.21 -32.50 -7.07
CA LYS A 29 -8.79 -31.22 -6.69
C LYS A 29 -7.78 -30.17 -7.13
N LYS A 30 -7.76 -29.91 -8.44
CA LYS A 30 -7.25 -28.67 -9.00
C LYS A 30 -8.03 -27.58 -8.30
N GLY A 31 -7.42 -26.99 -7.26
CA GLY A 31 -8.02 -25.92 -6.50
C GLY A 31 -8.47 -24.85 -7.48
N ILE A 32 -9.65 -24.27 -7.24
CA ILE A 32 -10.04 -23.07 -7.97
C ILE A 32 -9.06 -22.00 -7.50
N GLU A 33 -8.03 -21.77 -8.30
CA GLU A 33 -7.07 -20.69 -8.10
C GLU A 33 -7.88 -19.39 -8.06
N PRO A 34 -7.68 -18.53 -7.05
CA PRO A 34 -8.43 -17.29 -6.95
C PRO A 34 -8.26 -16.46 -8.22
N ASP A 35 -9.35 -15.97 -8.79
CA ASP A 35 -9.28 -15.02 -9.91
C ASP A 35 -8.69 -13.70 -9.40
N SER A 36 -7.38 -13.58 -9.52
CA SER A 36 -6.60 -12.44 -9.04
C SER A 36 -7.02 -11.15 -9.73
N SER A 37 -7.45 -11.22 -11.00
CA SER A 37 -7.93 -10.06 -11.75
C SER A 37 -9.29 -9.59 -11.23
N ALA A 38 -10.22 -10.50 -10.94
CA ALA A 38 -11.50 -10.18 -10.32
C ALA A 38 -11.34 -9.64 -8.89
N LEU A 39 -10.38 -10.18 -8.12
CA LEU A 39 -10.07 -9.73 -6.76
C LEU A 39 -9.42 -8.34 -6.74
N HIS A 40 -8.44 -8.08 -7.62
CA HIS A 40 -7.86 -6.76 -7.84
C HIS A 40 -8.94 -5.74 -8.24
N GLN A 41 -9.83 -6.10 -9.17
CA GLN A 41 -10.92 -5.23 -9.58
C GLN A 41 -11.92 -4.98 -8.43
N THR A 42 -12.16 -5.96 -7.56
CA THR A 42 -12.98 -5.80 -6.35
C THR A 42 -12.36 -4.76 -5.41
N ALA A 43 -11.05 -4.83 -5.18
CA ALA A 43 -10.32 -3.83 -4.38
C ALA A 43 -10.40 -2.41 -4.99
N LYS A 44 -10.31 -2.28 -6.33
CA LYS A 44 -10.51 -1.00 -7.02
C LYS A 44 -11.93 -0.44 -6.88
N VAL A 45 -12.95 -1.29 -6.95
CA VAL A 45 -14.35 -0.87 -6.73
C VAL A 45 -14.58 -0.45 -5.26
N ALA A 46 -13.98 -1.17 -4.31
CA ALA A 46 -14.02 -0.80 -2.89
C ALA A 46 -13.44 0.61 -2.66
N GLN A 47 -12.24 0.85 -3.21
CA GLN A 47 -11.52 2.11 -3.10
C GLN A 47 -12.31 3.26 -3.74
N ALA A 48 -12.79 3.10 -4.97
CA ALA A 48 -13.56 4.11 -5.66
C ALA A 48 -14.89 4.46 -4.94
N ARG A 49 -15.52 3.49 -4.29
CA ARG A 49 -16.72 3.68 -3.46
C ARG A 49 -16.43 4.52 -2.21
N PHE A 50 -15.31 4.24 -1.53
CA PHE A 50 -14.88 5.05 -0.39
C PHE A 50 -14.54 6.48 -0.82
N GLU A 51 -13.73 6.65 -1.87
CA GLU A 51 -13.35 7.97 -2.37
C GLU A 51 -14.54 8.79 -2.87
N GLY A 52 -15.54 8.14 -3.47
CA GLY A 52 -16.82 8.76 -3.80
C GLY A 52 -17.57 9.25 -2.55
N SER A 53 -17.65 8.43 -1.50
CA SER A 53 -18.25 8.84 -0.22
C SER A 53 -17.47 9.98 0.44
N ARG A 54 -16.13 9.90 0.48
CA ARG A 54 -15.23 10.90 1.02
C ARG A 54 -15.42 12.25 0.33
N ASN A 55 -15.40 12.29 -1.00
CA ASN A 55 -15.58 13.52 -1.78
C ASN A 55 -16.99 14.13 -1.71
N ASN A 56 -18.03 13.32 -1.49
CA ASN A 56 -19.41 13.80 -1.37
C ASN A 56 -19.76 14.30 0.05
N LEU A 57 -19.11 13.76 1.09
CA LEU A 57 -19.41 14.05 2.50
C LEU A 57 -18.43 15.06 3.12
N ILE A 58 -17.17 15.07 2.69
CA ILE A 58 -16.25 16.20 2.92
C ILE A 58 -16.53 17.25 1.84
N ILE A 59 -17.68 17.92 2.00
CA ILE A 59 -18.02 19.10 1.20
C ILE A 59 -16.92 20.14 1.47
N PRO A 60 -16.17 20.60 0.45
CA PRO A 60 -15.34 21.78 0.59
C PRO A 60 -16.23 22.89 1.13
N GLN A 61 -15.76 23.66 2.10
CA GLN A 61 -16.37 24.96 2.34
C GLN A 61 -16.11 25.83 1.11
N PHE A 62 -16.94 25.64 0.07
CA PHE A 62 -17.03 26.57 -1.04
C PHE A 62 -17.31 27.92 -0.39
N ALA A 63 -16.43 28.91 -0.61
CA ALA A 63 -16.81 30.26 -0.25
C ALA A 63 -18.15 30.54 -0.91
N ARG A 64 -19.07 31.08 -0.12
CA ARG A 64 -20.21 31.76 -0.67
C ARG A 64 -19.64 32.90 -1.51
N LEU A 65 -19.69 32.76 -2.83
CA LEU A 65 -19.21 33.75 -3.82
C LEU A 65 -19.90 35.13 -3.69
N SER A 66 -20.83 35.29 -2.75
CA SER A 66 -21.46 36.55 -2.32
C SER A 66 -20.66 37.32 -1.26
N GLU A 67 -19.61 36.74 -0.70
CA GLU A 67 -18.74 37.33 0.34
C GLU A 67 -17.28 37.16 -0.08
N ALA A 68 -16.42 38.09 0.32
CA ALA A 68 -15.02 38.17 -0.12
C ALA A 68 -14.28 36.83 0.01
N CYS A 69 -13.44 36.56 -0.98
CA CYS A 69 -12.53 35.43 -1.03
C CYS A 69 -11.14 36.02 -1.28
N ASP A 70 -10.18 35.70 -0.40
CA ASP A 70 -8.85 36.31 -0.48
C ASP A 70 -7.92 35.51 -1.40
N GLU A 71 -8.01 34.17 -1.37
CA GLU A 71 -7.26 33.29 -2.27
C GLU A 71 -8.09 32.05 -2.66
N ILE A 72 -7.92 31.56 -3.89
CA ILE A 72 -8.58 30.34 -4.38
C ILE A 72 -7.52 29.28 -4.70
N ILE A 73 -7.50 28.19 -3.92
CA ILE A 73 -6.62 27.04 -4.15
C ILE A 73 -7.49 25.87 -4.63
N GLY A 74 -7.47 25.62 -5.94
CA GLY A 74 -8.28 24.58 -6.58
C GLY A 74 -9.79 24.84 -6.43
N ARG A 75 -10.47 24.06 -5.58
CA ARG A 75 -11.90 24.21 -5.25
C ARG A 75 -12.16 24.89 -3.89
N PHE A 76 -11.10 25.24 -3.17
CA PHE A 76 -11.17 25.86 -1.85
C PHE A 76 -10.99 27.37 -1.98
N CYS A 77 -11.74 28.13 -1.19
CA CYS A 77 -11.44 29.54 -0.96
C CYS A 77 -10.84 29.67 0.43
N PHE A 78 -9.66 30.28 0.49
CA PHE A 78 -9.03 30.73 1.70
C PHE A 78 -9.44 32.17 1.98
N ARG A 79 -9.75 32.44 3.25
CA ARG A 79 -9.99 33.79 3.78
C ARG A 79 -8.89 34.11 4.77
N HIS A 80 -8.36 35.32 4.72
CA HIS A 80 -7.27 35.83 5.57
C HIS A 80 -7.77 36.65 6.76
N GLU A 81 -9.07 36.98 6.80
CA GLU A 81 -9.72 37.54 7.98
C GLU A 81 -9.84 36.48 9.10
N ASP A 82 -9.69 36.90 10.36
CA ASP A 82 -9.80 36.09 11.60
C ASP A 82 -8.78 34.94 11.81
N TRP A 83 -7.55 35.05 11.28
CA TRP A 83 -6.45 34.12 11.66
C TRP A 83 -5.93 34.36 13.09
N ASP A 84 -6.09 35.58 13.60
CA ASP A 84 -5.84 35.92 15.00
C ASP A 84 -7.02 35.43 15.86
N GLU A 85 -6.89 34.20 16.35
CA GLU A 85 -7.53 33.71 17.57
C GLU A 85 -9.08 33.63 17.59
N ASP A 86 -9.69 32.70 16.84
CA ASP A 86 -10.78 31.92 17.44
C ASP A 86 -10.15 30.78 18.29
N PRO A 87 -10.08 30.90 19.63
CA PRO A 87 -9.55 29.84 20.49
C PRO A 87 -10.42 28.56 20.49
N ASN A 88 -11.57 28.58 19.82
CA ASN A 88 -12.44 27.43 19.60
C ASN A 88 -12.26 26.81 18.21
N TRP A 89 -11.44 27.39 17.32
CA TRP A 89 -11.12 26.77 16.04
C TRP A 89 -10.45 25.43 16.28
N LYS A 90 -11.02 24.39 15.67
CA LYS A 90 -10.52 23.02 15.72
C LYS A 90 -10.67 22.40 14.34
N VAL A 91 -9.72 21.55 13.99
CA VAL A 91 -9.90 20.61 12.89
C VAL A 91 -11.12 19.75 13.23
N ASN A 92 -12.14 19.77 12.38
CA ASN A 92 -13.32 18.94 12.55
C ASN A 92 -12.92 17.46 12.42
N GLU A 93 -13.36 16.62 13.36
CA GLU A 93 -13.20 15.17 13.26
C GLU A 93 -13.84 14.63 11.97
N GLU A 94 -13.25 13.59 11.37
CA GLU A 94 -13.81 12.94 10.18
C GLU A 94 -15.24 12.46 10.50
N PRO A 95 -16.28 12.84 9.72
CA PRO A 95 -17.65 12.42 9.99
C PRO A 95 -17.79 10.90 10.12
N VAL A 96 -18.53 10.43 11.14
CA VAL A 96 -18.74 9.00 11.42
C VAL A 96 -19.10 8.16 10.18
N PRO A 97 -19.95 8.60 9.23
CA PRO A 97 -20.21 7.83 8.00
C PRO A 97 -18.96 7.57 7.13
N ILE A 98 -17.99 8.49 7.14
CA ILE A 98 -16.73 8.35 6.41
C ILE A 98 -15.79 7.40 7.18
N GLN A 99 -15.68 7.55 8.50
CA GLN A 99 -14.92 6.60 9.34
C GLN A 99 -15.43 5.16 9.14
N MET A 100 -16.75 4.97 9.06
CA MET A 100 -17.36 3.66 8.78
C MET A 100 -17.03 3.15 7.37
N ALA A 101 -17.13 3.99 6.33
CA ALA A 101 -16.79 3.62 4.95
C ALA A 101 -15.29 3.30 4.79
N ARG A 102 -14.42 3.99 5.54
CA ARG A 102 -12.98 3.75 5.64
C ARG A 102 -12.69 2.39 6.28
N ALA A 103 -13.37 2.08 7.39
CA ALA A 103 -13.25 0.77 8.06
C ALA A 103 -13.74 -0.38 7.15
N GLU A 104 -14.79 -0.15 6.36
CA GLU A 104 -15.25 -1.10 5.33
C GLU A 104 -14.17 -1.31 4.26
N LEU A 105 -13.61 -0.23 3.69
CA LEU A 105 -12.53 -0.29 2.70
C LEU A 105 -11.32 -1.07 3.21
N VAL A 106 -10.77 -0.70 4.38
CA VAL A 106 -9.61 -1.40 4.96
C VAL A 106 -9.93 -2.87 5.24
N GLY A 107 -11.17 -3.17 5.64
CA GLY A 107 -11.66 -4.53 5.81
C GLY A 107 -11.74 -5.33 4.49
N GLU A 108 -12.04 -4.69 3.36
CA GLU A 108 -12.06 -5.32 2.04
C GLU A 108 -10.65 -5.47 1.46
N LEU A 109 -9.82 -4.43 1.51
CA LEU A 109 -8.42 -4.48 1.10
C LEU A 109 -7.64 -5.56 1.86
N ALA A 110 -7.82 -5.68 3.17
CA ALA A 110 -7.18 -6.73 3.97
C ALA A 110 -7.64 -8.16 3.58
N LYS A 111 -8.92 -8.35 3.24
CA LYS A 111 -9.42 -9.65 2.73
C LYS A 111 -8.83 -9.99 1.37
N VAL A 112 -8.74 -9.02 0.46
CA VAL A 112 -8.16 -9.22 -0.88
C VAL A 112 -6.66 -9.49 -0.77
N SER A 113 -5.92 -8.68 -0.02
CA SER A 113 -4.48 -8.85 0.24
C SER A 113 -4.16 -10.22 0.83
N ALA A 114 -4.98 -10.74 1.75
CA ALA A 114 -4.80 -12.09 2.30
C ALA A 114 -4.98 -13.23 1.29
N VAL A 115 -5.63 -12.99 0.14
CA VAL A 115 -5.83 -13.98 -0.94
C VAL A 115 -4.85 -13.78 -2.09
N ILE A 116 -4.46 -12.53 -2.39
CA ILE A 116 -3.48 -12.16 -3.42
C ILE A 116 -2.35 -11.29 -2.83
N PRO A 117 -1.49 -11.83 -1.93
CA PRO A 117 -0.50 -11.05 -1.18
C PRO A 117 0.64 -10.46 -2.02
N GLY A 118 0.81 -10.93 -3.27
CA GLY A 118 1.76 -10.36 -4.23
C GLY A 118 1.22 -9.18 -5.05
N ASP A 119 -0.06 -8.80 -4.90
CA ASP A 119 -0.64 -7.65 -5.60
C ASP A 119 -0.12 -6.33 -4.99
N SER A 120 0.83 -5.73 -5.69
CA SER A 120 1.49 -4.47 -5.35
C SER A 120 0.51 -3.33 -5.08
N TRP A 121 -0.52 -3.21 -5.92
CA TRP A 121 -1.49 -2.12 -5.81
C TRP A 121 -2.39 -2.29 -4.59
N VAL A 122 -2.90 -3.50 -4.34
CA VAL A 122 -3.72 -3.78 -3.16
C VAL A 122 -2.93 -3.57 -1.87
N LEU A 123 -1.66 -4.02 -1.81
CA LEU A 123 -0.79 -3.80 -0.66
C LEU A 123 -0.56 -2.30 -0.42
N GLY A 124 -0.16 -1.55 -1.45
CA GLY A 124 0.09 -0.11 -1.33
C GLY A 124 -1.13 0.68 -0.86
N GLN A 125 -2.33 0.36 -1.39
CA GLN A 125 -3.58 0.96 -0.90
C GLN A 125 -3.87 0.60 0.56
N LEU A 126 -3.66 -0.66 0.96
CA LEU A 126 -3.90 -1.09 2.34
C LEU A 126 -2.96 -0.38 3.32
N VAL A 127 -1.68 -0.24 2.98
CA VAL A 127 -0.70 0.53 3.77
C VAL A 127 -1.11 2.00 3.87
N TYR A 128 -1.48 2.64 2.75
CA TYR A 128 -1.92 4.04 2.69
C TYR A 128 -3.16 4.33 3.57
N TYR A 129 -4.20 3.49 3.50
CA TYR A 129 -5.40 3.71 4.32
C TYR A 129 -5.21 3.29 5.80
N LEU A 130 -4.15 2.55 6.13
CA LEU A 130 -3.72 2.32 7.51
C LEU A 130 -2.90 3.50 8.06
N SER A 131 -2.05 4.14 7.25
CA SER A 131 -1.33 5.36 7.66
C SER A 131 -2.26 6.56 7.84
N GLU A 132 -3.29 6.73 7.00
CA GLU A 132 -4.35 7.75 7.24
C GLU A 132 -5.12 7.55 8.57
N GLN A 133 -4.93 6.41 9.27
CA GLN A 133 -5.51 6.10 10.59
C GLN A 133 -4.45 5.97 11.69
N GLU A 134 -3.20 6.38 11.41
CA GLU A 134 -2.05 6.23 12.32
C GLU A 134 -1.84 4.78 12.84
N ASN A 135 -2.28 3.78 12.08
CA ASN A 135 -2.21 2.37 12.48
C ASN A 135 -0.86 1.75 12.09
N TRP A 136 0.23 2.43 12.48
CA TRP A 136 1.62 2.18 12.08
C TRP A 136 2.00 0.71 12.24
N ARG A 137 1.80 0.14 13.44
CA ARG A 137 2.07 -1.26 13.76
C ARG A 137 1.43 -2.23 12.74
N LYS A 138 0.18 -1.99 12.33
CA LYS A 138 -0.51 -2.90 11.39
C LYS A 138 -0.01 -2.70 9.95
N ALA A 139 0.41 -1.50 9.58
CA ALA A 139 1.03 -1.24 8.28
C ALA A 139 2.43 -1.88 8.21
N GLU A 140 3.22 -1.77 9.28
CA GLU A 140 4.54 -2.42 9.44
C GLU A 140 4.44 -3.95 9.43
N GLU A 141 3.47 -4.54 10.17
CA GLU A 141 3.20 -5.99 10.19
C GLU A 141 2.90 -6.58 8.78
N LEU A 142 2.35 -5.78 7.86
CA LEU A 142 2.12 -6.18 6.46
C LEU A 142 3.42 -6.16 5.64
N LEU A 143 4.34 -5.24 5.96
CA LEU A 143 5.61 -5.07 5.24
C LEU A 143 6.66 -6.09 5.70
N ASP A 144 6.64 -6.51 6.98
CA ASP A 144 7.45 -7.62 7.51
C ASP A 144 7.31 -8.92 6.69
N HIS A 145 6.13 -9.15 6.10
CA HIS A 145 5.76 -10.35 5.35
C HIS A 145 5.36 -10.03 3.89
N CYS A 146 5.88 -8.93 3.36
CA CYS A 146 5.62 -8.45 2.02
C CYS A 146 6.00 -9.48 0.95
N GLN A 147 5.09 -9.72 -0.02
CA GLN A 147 5.24 -10.76 -1.07
C GLN A 147 5.19 -10.18 -2.49
N THR A 148 5.39 -8.87 -2.63
CA THR A 148 5.55 -8.18 -3.92
C THR A 148 7.04 -7.88 -4.17
N ASP A 149 7.37 -7.02 -5.13
CA ASP A 149 8.75 -6.67 -5.45
C ASP A 149 9.46 -6.01 -4.24
N ALA A 150 10.70 -6.43 -3.96
CA ALA A 150 11.45 -5.99 -2.78
C ALA A 150 11.61 -4.47 -2.70
N TRP A 151 11.79 -3.81 -3.85
CA TRP A 151 11.89 -2.35 -3.92
C TRP A 151 10.62 -1.69 -3.43
N LEU A 152 9.45 -2.21 -3.79
CA LEU A 152 8.15 -1.67 -3.40
C LEU A 152 7.86 -1.90 -1.91
N CYS A 153 8.23 -3.06 -1.38
CA CYS A 153 8.20 -3.29 0.07
C CYS A 153 9.05 -2.24 0.82
N THR A 154 10.23 -1.92 0.27
CA THR A 154 11.15 -0.94 0.85
C THR A 154 10.66 0.51 0.69
N SER A 155 10.07 0.90 -0.45
CA SER A 155 9.50 2.25 -0.61
C SER A 155 8.27 2.46 0.27
N LEU A 156 7.47 1.41 0.52
CA LEU A 156 6.37 1.48 1.48
C LEU A 156 6.86 1.67 2.93
N LEU A 157 8.03 1.14 3.30
CA LEU A 157 8.68 1.48 4.58
C LEU A 157 9.13 2.95 4.60
N GLY A 158 9.70 3.45 3.49
CA GLY A 158 10.06 4.87 3.34
C GLY A 158 8.86 5.80 3.51
N PHE A 159 7.75 5.48 2.85
CA PHE A 159 6.47 6.16 2.99
C PHE A 159 5.98 6.15 4.45
N LEU A 160 5.99 5.00 5.15
CA LEU A 160 5.58 4.95 6.56
C LEU A 160 6.51 5.76 7.48
N SER A 161 7.81 5.77 7.26
CA SER A 161 8.74 6.63 8.00
C SER A 161 8.47 8.11 7.75
N HIS A 162 8.19 8.52 6.51
CA HIS A 162 7.81 9.90 6.18
C HIS A 162 6.51 10.30 6.89
N GLN A 163 5.47 9.45 6.86
CA GLN A 163 4.20 9.71 7.56
C GLN A 163 4.38 9.80 9.09
N GLN A 164 5.37 9.09 9.66
CA GLN A 164 5.79 9.20 11.06
C GLN A 164 6.77 10.36 11.34
N THR A 165 7.03 11.24 10.37
CA THR A 165 7.99 12.38 10.43
C THR A 165 9.46 11.99 10.66
N ASP A 166 9.83 10.73 10.43
CA ASP A 166 11.23 10.29 10.42
C ASP A 166 11.79 10.38 8.99
N TRP A 167 12.03 11.62 8.55
CA TRP A 167 12.52 11.92 7.20
C TRP A 167 13.93 11.37 6.94
N VAL A 168 14.74 11.19 7.99
CA VAL A 168 16.08 10.58 7.90
C VAL A 168 15.96 9.09 7.60
N GLN A 169 15.08 8.38 8.31
CA GLN A 169 14.85 6.95 8.05
C GLN A 169 14.11 6.74 6.72
N ALA A 170 13.18 7.63 6.37
CA ALA A 170 12.49 7.61 5.08
C ALA A 170 13.46 7.71 3.90
N ALA A 171 14.38 8.68 3.93
CA ALA A 171 15.41 8.84 2.90
C ALA A 171 16.27 7.57 2.73
N GLN A 172 16.69 6.94 3.82
CA GLN A 172 17.45 5.67 3.77
C GLN A 172 16.67 4.53 3.11
N TYR A 173 15.36 4.44 3.36
CA TYR A 173 14.51 3.44 2.72
C TYR A 173 14.28 3.73 1.23
N PHE A 174 14.06 4.99 0.84
CA PHE A 174 13.95 5.35 -0.58
C PHE A 174 15.27 5.12 -1.33
N ASP A 175 16.41 5.47 -0.74
CA ASP A 175 17.75 5.14 -1.29
C ASP A 175 17.92 3.62 -1.46
N LEU A 176 17.57 2.81 -0.45
CA LEU A 176 17.65 1.36 -0.54
C LEU A 176 16.68 0.79 -1.60
N SER A 177 15.46 1.35 -1.69
CA SER A 177 14.44 0.97 -2.67
C SER A 177 14.95 1.20 -4.09
N MET A 178 15.51 2.39 -4.39
CA MET A 178 16.09 2.69 -5.72
C MET A 178 17.19 1.72 -6.13
N ASN A 179 18.03 1.27 -5.19
CA ASN A 179 19.07 0.27 -5.47
C ASN A 179 18.51 -1.14 -5.76
N GLN A 180 17.22 -1.37 -5.50
CA GLN A 180 16.50 -2.62 -5.79
C GLN A 180 15.55 -2.49 -6.99
N MET A 181 15.16 -1.27 -7.38
CA MET A 181 14.30 -1.01 -8.55
C MET A 181 14.99 -1.43 -9.85
N PRO A 182 14.26 -1.93 -10.86
CA PRO A 182 14.77 -1.97 -12.21
C PRO A 182 14.99 -0.54 -12.75
N LEU A 183 15.90 -0.40 -13.71
CA LEU A 183 16.45 0.91 -14.11
C LEU A 183 15.38 1.91 -14.57
N GLN A 184 14.36 1.46 -15.30
CA GLN A 184 13.34 2.32 -15.90
C GLN A 184 12.37 2.84 -14.82
N GLU A 185 12.03 1.99 -13.85
CA GLU A 185 11.26 2.34 -12.67
C GLU A 185 12.04 3.33 -11.79
N ALA A 186 13.33 3.11 -11.57
CA ALA A 186 14.20 4.03 -10.82
C ALA A 186 14.30 5.42 -11.51
N GLU A 187 14.46 5.45 -12.84
CA GLU A 187 14.49 6.70 -13.62
C GLU A 187 13.15 7.47 -13.53
N LEU A 188 12.02 6.77 -13.54
CA LEU A 188 10.70 7.37 -13.38
C LEU A 188 10.44 7.85 -11.95
N PHE A 189 10.81 7.06 -10.95
CA PHE A 189 10.64 7.37 -9.52
C PHE A 189 11.43 8.63 -9.15
N HIS A 190 12.68 8.74 -9.60
CA HIS A 190 13.53 9.90 -9.37
C HIS A 190 13.34 11.06 -10.39
N SER A 191 12.22 11.07 -11.12
CA SER A 191 11.96 12.08 -12.14
C SER A 191 11.37 13.36 -11.56
N LEU A 192 12.04 14.48 -11.79
CA LEU A 192 11.53 15.82 -11.47
C LEU A 192 10.43 16.30 -12.45
N GLU A 193 10.06 15.49 -13.45
CA GLU A 193 9.07 15.84 -14.50
C GLU A 193 7.68 16.20 -13.94
N PHE A 194 7.32 15.75 -12.73
CA PHE A 194 6.05 16.11 -12.10
C PHE A 194 6.14 17.29 -11.11
N LEU A 195 7.37 17.73 -10.79
CA LEU A 195 7.65 18.79 -9.80
C LEU A 195 8.05 20.11 -10.46
N LEU A 196 8.62 20.06 -11.67
CA LEU A 196 9.09 21.23 -12.40
C LEU A 196 7.99 21.82 -13.30
N ASP A 197 8.05 23.14 -13.51
CA ASP A 197 7.33 23.83 -14.57
C ASP A 197 7.99 23.59 -15.95
N SER A 198 7.36 24.06 -17.04
CA SER A 198 7.86 23.85 -18.41
C SER A 198 9.22 24.48 -18.71
N GLU A 199 9.54 25.64 -18.13
CA GLU A 199 10.84 26.31 -18.33
C GLU A 199 11.93 25.58 -17.55
N SER A 200 11.67 25.23 -16.29
CA SER A 200 12.57 24.43 -15.46
C SER A 200 12.87 23.05 -16.06
N LYS A 201 11.88 22.41 -16.71
CA LYS A 201 12.08 21.16 -17.48
C LYS A 201 13.00 21.37 -18.68
N GLU A 202 12.81 22.44 -19.45
CA GLU A 202 13.67 22.74 -20.59
C GLU A 202 15.12 22.99 -20.15
N LEU A 203 15.33 23.69 -19.03
CA LEU A 203 16.64 23.87 -18.41
C LEU A 203 17.29 22.55 -17.98
N LEU A 204 16.55 21.65 -17.34
CA LEU A 204 17.04 20.33 -16.94
C LEU A 204 17.38 19.47 -18.18
N ASN A 205 16.49 19.41 -19.17
CA ASN A 205 16.67 18.61 -20.39
C ASN A 205 17.84 19.09 -21.26
N ASN A 206 18.14 20.39 -21.27
CA ASN A 206 19.27 20.97 -21.98
C ASN A 206 20.58 21.02 -21.15
N SER A 207 20.55 20.56 -19.89
CA SER A 207 21.72 20.60 -19.00
C SER A 207 22.78 19.59 -19.41
N THR A 208 24.04 20.02 -19.44
CA THR A 208 25.20 19.10 -19.54
C THR A 208 25.52 18.40 -18.22
N GLU A 209 24.88 18.81 -17.12
CA GLU A 209 25.14 18.40 -15.75
C GLU A 209 23.82 18.08 -14.99
N PRO A 210 22.95 17.20 -15.53
CA PRO A 210 21.60 16.99 -14.99
C PRO A 210 21.58 16.49 -13.54
N GLU A 211 22.53 15.64 -13.16
CA GLU A 211 22.65 15.15 -11.78
C GLU A 211 23.12 16.23 -10.80
N SER A 212 23.89 17.22 -11.26
CA SER A 212 24.24 18.38 -10.46
C SER A 212 23.04 19.30 -10.27
N PHE A 213 22.20 19.46 -11.31
CA PHE A 213 20.92 20.18 -11.21
C PHE A 213 19.99 19.53 -10.19
N LYS A 214 19.75 18.21 -10.28
CA LYS A 214 18.90 17.46 -9.33
C LYS A 214 19.37 17.58 -7.88
N ARG A 215 20.68 17.50 -7.63
CA ARG A 215 21.25 17.70 -6.28
C ARG A 215 21.02 19.12 -5.75
N ILE A 216 21.18 20.14 -6.59
CA ILE A 216 20.94 21.53 -6.19
C ILE A 216 19.44 21.77 -5.95
N PHE A 217 18.56 21.20 -6.79
CA PHE A 217 17.11 21.25 -6.59
C PHE A 217 16.74 20.75 -5.18
N TRP A 218 17.08 19.50 -4.84
CA TRP A 218 16.74 18.95 -3.53
C TRP A 218 17.41 19.68 -2.36
N LEU A 219 18.65 20.17 -2.52
CA LEU A 219 19.31 21.01 -1.51
C LEU A 219 18.55 22.31 -1.24
N LEU A 220 17.90 22.88 -2.25
CA LEU A 220 17.08 24.10 -2.12
C LEU A 220 15.63 23.81 -1.73
N SER A 221 15.18 22.55 -1.86
CA SER A 221 13.87 22.09 -1.39
C SER A 221 13.80 21.84 0.12
N ASP A 222 14.94 21.81 0.83
CA ASP A 222 15.00 21.72 2.29
C ASP A 222 14.78 23.12 2.92
N PRO A 223 13.61 23.40 3.53
CA PRO A 223 13.27 24.74 3.98
C PRO A 223 14.06 25.13 5.24
N LEU A 224 15.11 25.91 5.02
CA LEU A 224 15.97 26.51 6.07
C LEU A 224 16.67 25.48 6.99
N TYR A 225 16.69 24.18 6.64
CA TYR A 225 17.21 23.10 7.48
C TYR A 225 16.56 23.06 8.87
N LEU A 226 15.26 23.39 8.94
CA LEU A 226 14.50 23.43 10.20
C LEU A 226 14.25 22.04 10.80
N VAL A 227 14.40 21.00 9.98
CA VAL A 227 14.10 19.60 10.28
C VAL A 227 15.32 18.72 10.03
N ALA A 228 15.32 17.51 10.60
CA ALA A 228 16.37 16.53 10.35
C ALA A 228 16.02 15.71 9.10
N GLY A 229 16.87 15.79 8.07
CA GLY A 229 16.56 15.22 6.75
C GLY A 229 15.79 16.22 5.88
N ASN A 230 15.32 15.76 4.73
CA ASN A 230 14.61 16.59 3.75
C ASN A 230 13.18 16.03 3.59
N ASP A 231 12.21 16.73 4.17
CA ASP A 231 10.80 16.35 4.14
C ASP A 231 10.32 16.23 2.69
N ARG A 232 10.58 17.25 1.86
CA ARG A 232 10.16 17.32 0.45
C ARG A 232 10.73 16.22 -0.43
N MET A 233 11.99 15.84 -0.21
CA MET A 233 12.62 14.72 -0.94
C MET A 233 12.01 13.36 -0.59
N THR A 234 11.27 13.26 0.52
CA THR A 234 10.64 12.02 1.00
C THR A 234 9.12 11.99 0.84
N GLU A 235 8.52 13.01 0.18
CA GLU A 235 7.10 13.02 -0.26
C GLU A 235 6.85 12.13 -1.50
N GLN A 236 7.51 10.96 -1.60
CA GLN A 236 7.48 10.05 -2.76
C GLN A 236 6.50 8.87 -2.62
#